data_AF-A0A1Z9Z285-F1
#
_entry.id   AF-A0A1Z9Z285-F1
#
_cell.length_a   1.000
_cell.length_b   1.000
_cell.length_c   1.000
_cell.angle_alpha   90.00
_cell.angle_beta   90.00
_cell.angle_gamma   90.00
#
_symmetry.space_group_name_H-M   'P 1'
#
loop_
_entity.id
_entity.type
_entity.pdbx_description
1 polymer ?
#
loop_
_entity_poly.entity_id
_entity_poly.type
_entity_poly.pdbx_seq_one_letter_code
_entity_poly.pdbx_strand_id
1 'polypeptide(L)'
;MCQCQDVEDSFACMDSFINFFSNNVFQEKFPKYLLLDSPIDDVKPKLSYSNHYYICQECKQNWYLECSPTEETYPVFGIKTIYALTENEINAAKQFLVILAHDGFSPDPCAYHGCLNFALKNIKICVKHYSY
;
A
#
# COMPACT_ATOMS: atom_id res chain seq x y z
N MET A 1 -13.05 2.59 17.39
CA MET A 1 -11.79 2.36 18.14
C MET A 1 -10.77 2.03 17.09
N CYS A 2 -9.89 2.98 16.77
CA CYS A 2 -9.00 2.88 15.63
C CYS A 2 -7.96 1.77 15.83
N GLN A 3 -7.54 1.14 14.73
CA GLN A 3 -6.52 0.09 14.69
C GLN A 3 -5.15 0.62 14.22
N CYS A 4 -4.94 1.94 14.32
CA CYS A 4 -3.73 2.59 13.81
C CYS A 4 -2.42 2.03 14.40
N GLN A 5 -2.45 1.44 15.60
CA GLN A 5 -1.28 0.85 16.25
C GLN A 5 -1.08 -0.63 15.91
N ASP A 6 -2.10 -1.31 15.41
CA ASP A 6 -2.05 -2.73 15.06
C ASP A 6 -1.49 -2.99 13.66
N VAL A 7 -1.42 -1.92 12.87
CA VAL A 7 -0.87 -1.88 11.51
C VAL A 7 0.58 -1.39 11.54
N GLU A 8 1.38 -1.85 10.58
CA GLU A 8 2.77 -1.44 10.43
C GLU A 8 2.90 0.00 9.89
N ASP A 9 4.13 0.45 9.64
CA ASP A 9 4.39 1.82 9.18
C ASP A 9 3.75 2.16 7.83
N SER A 10 3.46 1.16 7.00
CA SER A 10 2.68 1.30 5.78
C SER A 10 1.70 0.15 5.60
N PHE A 11 0.62 0.40 4.87
CA PHE A 11 -0.36 -0.61 4.53
C PHE A 11 -0.98 -0.38 3.14
N ALA A 12 -1.55 -1.45 2.58
CA ALA A 12 -2.43 -1.41 1.42
C ALA A 12 -3.73 -2.16 1.72
N CYS A 13 -4.86 -1.59 1.29
CA CYS A 13 -6.17 -2.26 1.36
C CYS A 13 -6.40 -3.05 0.07
N MET A 14 -6.70 -4.34 0.21
CA MET A 14 -6.75 -5.24 -0.95
C MET A 14 -7.82 -4.83 -1.96
N ASP A 15 -9.01 -4.39 -1.56
CA ASP A 15 -10.13 -4.15 -2.49
C ASP A 15 -9.83 -3.20 -3.67
N SER A 16 -8.93 -2.23 -3.48
CA SER A 16 -8.47 -1.34 -4.55
C SER A 16 -7.11 -1.72 -5.12
N PHE A 17 -6.29 -2.42 -4.35
CA PHE A 17 -5.01 -2.93 -4.79
C PHE A 17 -5.13 -4.31 -5.46
N ILE A 18 -6.32 -4.91 -5.57
CA ILE A 18 -6.59 -6.29 -6.06
C ILE A 18 -6.04 -6.56 -7.47
N ASN A 19 -5.93 -5.54 -8.33
CA ASN A 19 -5.26 -5.72 -9.62
C ASN A 19 -3.77 -6.12 -9.46
N PHE A 20 -3.20 -5.87 -8.28
CA PHE A 20 -1.84 -6.22 -7.90
C PHE A 20 -1.74 -7.52 -7.09
N PHE A 21 -2.80 -7.93 -6.40
CA PHE A 21 -2.82 -9.10 -5.51
C PHE A 21 -3.72 -10.19 -6.11
N SER A 22 -3.25 -10.87 -7.16
CA SER A 22 -4.00 -11.97 -7.78
C SER A 22 -4.06 -13.25 -6.92
N ASN A 23 -3.48 -13.22 -5.71
CA ASN A 23 -3.41 -14.38 -4.81
C ASN A 23 -3.74 -13.97 -3.37
N ASN A 24 -4.91 -14.40 -2.89
CA ASN A 24 -5.41 -14.18 -1.51
C ASN A 24 -4.51 -14.79 -0.42
N VAL A 25 -3.55 -15.65 -0.79
CA VAL A 25 -2.63 -16.36 0.14
C VAL A 25 -1.71 -15.40 0.90
N PHE A 26 -1.43 -14.20 0.36
CA PHE A 26 -0.44 -13.29 0.95
C PHE A 26 -0.99 -12.45 2.11
N GLN A 27 -2.31 -12.33 2.25
CA GLN A 27 -2.93 -11.75 3.43
C GLN A 27 -2.55 -12.53 4.69
N GLU A 28 -2.58 -13.87 4.62
CA GLU A 28 -2.26 -14.73 5.77
C GLU A 28 -0.80 -14.60 6.19
N LYS A 29 0.10 -14.27 5.25
CA LYS A 29 1.53 -14.10 5.52
C LYS A 29 1.87 -12.71 6.09
N PHE A 30 1.21 -11.66 5.62
CA PHE A 30 1.53 -10.27 5.97
C PHE A 30 0.29 -9.46 6.40
N PRO A 31 -0.48 -9.93 7.40
CA PRO A 31 -1.80 -9.39 7.74
C PRO A 31 -1.77 -7.96 8.30
N LYS A 32 -0.61 -7.46 8.70
CA LYS A 32 -0.45 -6.09 9.19
C LYS A 32 -0.04 -5.07 8.12
N TYR A 33 0.34 -5.55 6.94
CA TYR A 33 0.67 -4.72 5.78
C TYR A 33 -0.46 -4.75 4.74
N LEU A 34 -1.14 -5.89 4.62
CA LEU A 34 -2.17 -6.16 3.61
C LEU A 34 -3.51 -6.34 4.30
N LEU A 35 -4.34 -5.30 4.27
CA LEU A 35 -5.56 -5.21 5.05
C LEU A 35 -6.79 -5.47 4.17
N LEU A 36 -7.83 -6.06 4.78
CA LEU A 36 -9.16 -6.12 4.16
C LEU A 36 -9.87 -4.79 4.31
N ASP A 37 -9.84 -4.26 5.54
CA ASP A 37 -10.52 -3.02 5.90
C ASP A 37 -9.52 -1.94 6.29
N SER A 38 -9.95 -0.68 6.17
CA SER A 38 -9.15 0.43 6.62
C SER A 38 -8.93 0.36 8.14
N PRO A 39 -7.71 0.57 8.66
CA PRO A 39 -7.46 0.55 10.10
C PRO A 39 -7.86 1.87 10.79
N ILE A 40 -8.55 2.75 10.05
CA ILE A 40 -8.83 4.12 10.45
C ILE A 40 -10.30 4.43 10.17
N ASP A 41 -11.06 4.65 11.23
CA ASP A 41 -12.50 4.95 11.14
C ASP A 41 -12.77 6.46 11.04
N ASP A 42 -12.04 7.27 11.83
CA ASP A 42 -12.27 8.71 11.96
C ASP A 42 -10.98 9.52 11.79
N VAL A 43 -10.97 10.37 10.76
CA VAL A 43 -9.84 11.22 10.39
C VAL A 43 -10.25 12.66 10.13
N LYS A 44 -9.28 13.56 10.30
CA LYS A 44 -9.39 14.96 9.88
C LYS A 44 -8.26 15.30 8.89
N PRO A 45 -8.56 15.96 7.75
CA PRO A 45 -9.90 16.25 7.22
C PRO A 45 -10.68 14.96 6.90
N LYS A 46 -11.98 15.08 6.59
CA LYS A 46 -12.75 13.93 6.06
C LYS A 46 -12.03 13.38 4.83
N LEU A 47 -12.00 12.05 4.68
CA LEU A 47 -11.36 11.38 3.57
C LEU A 47 -11.83 11.98 2.23
N SER A 48 -10.88 12.15 1.31
CA SER A 48 -11.13 12.71 -0.01
C SER A 48 -10.01 12.31 -0.95
N TYR A 49 -10.34 12.11 -2.22
CA TYR A 49 -9.33 11.80 -3.25
C TYR A 49 -8.27 12.91 -3.43
N SER A 50 -8.61 14.16 -3.10
CA SER A 50 -7.74 15.32 -3.34
C SER A 50 -6.78 15.64 -2.21
N ASN A 51 -6.95 15.03 -1.03
CA ASN A 51 -6.09 15.24 0.12
C ASN A 51 -5.27 13.98 0.37
N HIS A 52 -4.09 14.16 0.96
CA HIS A 52 -3.21 13.04 1.27
C HIS A 52 -2.77 12.99 2.72
N TYR A 53 -2.90 14.07 3.47
CA TYR A 53 -2.42 14.13 4.86
C TYR A 53 -3.59 14.21 5.82
N TYR A 54 -3.62 13.26 6.75
CA TYR A 54 -4.72 13.04 7.67
C TYR A 54 -4.20 12.81 9.08
N ILE A 55 -5.03 13.13 10.06
CA ILE A 55 -4.79 12.78 11.46
C ILE A 55 -5.97 11.99 12.00
N CYS A 56 -5.70 10.81 12.54
CA CYS A 56 -6.69 10.01 13.24
C CYS A 56 -7.21 10.80 14.44
N GLN A 57 -8.53 10.94 14.55
CA GLN A 57 -9.13 11.72 15.65
C GLN A 57 -9.03 11.00 17.00
N GLU A 58 -8.97 9.67 16.99
CA GLU A 58 -8.90 8.87 18.21
C GLU A 58 -7.49 8.85 18.83
N CYS A 59 -6.48 8.35 18.08
CA CYS A 59 -5.12 8.16 18.61
C CYS A 59 -4.12 9.25 18.21
N LYS A 60 -4.54 10.24 17.42
CA LYS A 60 -3.69 11.33 16.89
C LYS A 60 -2.54 10.88 15.99
N GLN A 61 -2.54 9.63 15.50
CA GLN A 61 -1.60 9.18 14.48
C GLN A 61 -1.78 10.00 13.20
N ASN A 62 -0.68 10.55 12.70
CA ASN A 62 -0.61 11.25 11.43
C ASN A 62 -0.33 10.24 10.31
N TRP A 63 -1.02 10.43 9.19
CA TRP A 63 -1.03 9.52 8.05
C TRP A 63 -0.88 10.29 6.75
N TYR A 64 -0.08 9.74 5.84
CA TYR A 64 -0.26 9.91 4.41
C TYR A 64 -1.23 8.83 3.93
N LEU A 65 -2.35 9.18 3.30
CA LEU A 65 -3.31 8.23 2.74
C LEU A 65 -3.58 8.57 1.28
N GLU A 66 -3.54 7.56 0.42
CA GLU A 66 -4.16 7.63 -0.90
C GLU A 66 -5.55 7.01 -0.78
N CYS A 67 -6.56 7.72 -1.28
CA CYS A 67 -7.95 7.28 -1.16
C CYS A 67 -8.52 6.90 -2.52
N SER A 68 -9.49 5.99 -2.55
CA SER A 68 -10.21 5.61 -3.76
C SER A 68 -11.01 6.80 -4.33
N PRO A 69 -11.10 6.98 -5.65
CA PRO A 69 -11.90 8.04 -6.28
C PRO A 69 -13.43 7.78 -6.24
N THR A 70 -13.90 6.84 -5.42
CA THR A 70 -15.34 6.52 -5.24
C THR A 70 -16.08 7.57 -4.41
N GLU A 71 -17.41 7.61 -4.56
CA GLU A 71 -18.31 8.51 -3.81
C GLU A 71 -18.17 8.30 -2.29
N GLU A 72 -18.13 7.03 -1.86
CA GLU A 72 -17.65 6.63 -0.54
C GLU A 72 -16.16 6.35 -0.65
N THR A 73 -15.35 7.40 -0.48
CA THR A 73 -13.89 7.31 -0.56
C THR A 73 -13.34 6.64 0.70
N TYR A 74 -12.39 5.72 0.51
CA TYR A 74 -11.72 4.98 1.58
C TYR A 74 -10.22 4.90 1.29
N PRO A 75 -9.36 4.72 2.32
CA PRO A 75 -7.92 4.62 2.13
C PRO A 75 -7.58 3.31 1.41
N VAL A 76 -6.79 3.41 0.34
CA VAL A 76 -6.29 2.26 -0.42
C VAL A 76 -4.83 1.97 -0.10
N PHE A 77 -4.11 2.98 0.37
CA PHE A 77 -2.72 2.93 0.79
C PHE A 77 -2.50 3.94 1.90
N GLY A 78 -1.64 3.59 2.86
CA GLY A 78 -1.29 4.49 3.95
C GLY A 78 0.15 4.37 4.41
N ILE A 79 0.71 5.48 4.89
CA ILE A 79 2.02 5.56 5.55
C ILE A 79 1.89 6.39 6.82
N LYS A 80 2.35 5.86 7.96
CA LYS A 80 2.50 6.65 9.19
C LYS A 80 3.60 7.69 8.97
N THR A 81 3.29 8.95 9.21
CA THR A 81 4.28 10.02 9.05
C THR A 81 3.98 11.21 9.93
N ILE A 82 5.01 11.90 10.41
CA ILE A 82 4.88 13.19 11.11
C ILE A 82 5.32 14.38 10.24
N TYR A 83 5.75 14.12 9.01
CA TYR A 83 6.26 15.11 8.06
C TYR A 83 5.71 14.86 6.65
N ALA A 84 5.86 15.86 5.78
CA ALA A 84 5.52 15.70 4.37
C ALA A 84 6.51 14.74 3.71
N LEU A 85 5.99 13.68 3.10
CA LEU A 85 6.78 12.66 2.41
C LEU A 85 7.18 13.15 1.02
N THR A 86 8.38 12.75 0.60
CA THR A 86 8.84 12.87 -0.78
C THR A 86 8.20 11.78 -1.66
N GLU A 87 8.13 12.03 -2.97
CA GLU A 87 7.67 11.01 -3.93
C GLU A 87 8.51 9.73 -3.84
N ASN A 88 9.81 9.84 -3.55
CA ASN A 88 10.69 8.68 -3.40
C ASN A 88 10.33 7.83 -2.18
N GLU A 89 9.98 8.44 -1.04
CA GLU A 89 9.55 7.72 0.15
C GLU A 89 8.21 7.02 -0.08
N ILE A 90 7.26 7.71 -0.73
CA ILE A 90 5.96 7.13 -1.12
C ILE A 90 6.16 5.93 -2.05
N ASN A 91 6.96 6.11 -3.10
CA ASN A 91 7.25 5.06 -4.06
C ASN A 91 7.98 3.87 -3.42
N ALA A 92 8.93 4.12 -2.51
CA ALA A 92 9.63 3.06 -1.80
C ALA A 92 8.67 2.21 -0.94
N ALA A 93 7.74 2.86 -0.23
CA ALA A 93 6.73 2.16 0.57
C ALA A 93 5.78 1.32 -0.32
N LYS A 94 5.33 1.86 -1.47
CA LYS A 94 4.53 1.09 -2.44
C LYS A 94 5.28 -0.12 -2.99
N GLN A 95 6.53 0.07 -3.41
CA GLN A 95 7.37 -1.01 -3.93
C GLN A 95 7.59 -2.10 -2.87
N PHE A 96 7.79 -1.72 -1.61
CA PHE A 96 7.91 -2.67 -0.51
C PHE A 96 6.63 -3.52 -0.35
N LEU A 97 5.45 -2.88 -0.31
CA LEU A 97 4.17 -3.61 -0.19
C LEU A 97 3.93 -4.54 -1.39
N VAL A 98 4.31 -4.14 -2.60
CA VAL A 98 4.27 -5.00 -3.79
C VAL A 98 5.23 -6.18 -3.64
N ILE A 99 6.44 -5.98 -3.14
CA ILE A 99 7.38 -7.09 -2.93
C ILE A 99 6.80 -8.10 -1.93
N LEU A 100 6.15 -7.63 -0.86
CA LEU A 100 5.44 -8.49 0.09
C LEU A 100 4.26 -9.21 -0.57
N ALA A 101 3.48 -8.52 -1.40
CA ALA A 101 2.38 -9.05 -2.19
C ALA A 101 2.75 -10.28 -3.01
N HIS A 102 4.00 -10.30 -3.48
CA HIS A 102 4.51 -11.34 -4.34
C HIS A 102 5.42 -12.32 -3.60
N ASP A 103 5.65 -12.16 -2.29
CA ASP A 103 6.57 -13.00 -1.49
C ASP A 103 8.03 -12.92 -1.99
N GLY A 104 8.42 -11.72 -2.43
CA GLY A 104 9.77 -11.41 -2.88
C GLY A 104 9.96 -11.52 -4.40
N PHE A 105 11.23 -11.73 -4.78
CA PHE A 105 11.66 -11.82 -6.18
C PHE A 105 11.81 -13.28 -6.64
N SER A 106 11.55 -13.51 -7.92
CA SER A 106 11.95 -14.71 -8.66
C SER A 106 13.42 -14.58 -9.10
N PRO A 107 14.18 -15.68 -9.21
CA PRO A 107 15.48 -15.67 -9.88
C PRO A 107 15.38 -15.32 -11.38
N ASP A 108 14.19 -15.40 -11.98
CA ASP A 108 13.98 -15.07 -13.38
C ASP A 108 14.05 -13.57 -13.65
N PRO A 109 14.57 -13.15 -14.82
CA PRO A 109 14.55 -11.75 -15.22
C PRO A 109 13.13 -11.28 -15.55
N CYS A 110 12.93 -9.96 -15.46
CA CYS A 110 11.71 -9.30 -15.93
C CYS A 110 11.47 -9.55 -17.43
N ALA A 111 10.21 -9.82 -17.80
CA ALA A 111 9.79 -10.06 -19.18
C ALA A 111 9.85 -8.82 -20.09
N TYR A 112 10.05 -7.62 -19.53
CA TYR A 112 10.29 -6.43 -20.35
C TYR A 112 11.63 -6.53 -21.06
N HIS A 113 11.60 -6.37 -22.38
CA HIS A 113 12.78 -6.49 -23.22
C HIS A 113 13.90 -5.53 -22.78
N GLY A 114 15.10 -6.08 -22.55
CA GLY A 114 16.26 -5.31 -22.09
C GLY A 114 16.28 -4.99 -20.60
N CYS A 115 15.28 -5.44 -19.82
CA CYS A 115 15.29 -5.28 -18.37
C CYS A 115 16.13 -6.37 -17.71
N LEU A 116 17.08 -5.96 -16.85
CA LEU A 116 17.96 -6.88 -16.11
C LEU A 116 17.52 -7.07 -14.64
N ASN A 117 16.41 -6.47 -14.22
CA ASN A 117 15.91 -6.64 -12.87
C ASN A 117 15.26 -8.02 -12.70
N PHE A 118 15.33 -8.55 -11.49
CA PHE A 118 14.58 -9.75 -11.10
C PHE A 118 13.07 -9.49 -11.17
N ALA A 119 12.33 -10.46 -11.69
CA ALA A 119 10.88 -10.46 -11.64
C ALA A 119 10.38 -10.64 -10.20
N LEU A 120 9.18 -10.17 -9.90
CA LEU A 120 8.49 -10.50 -8.66
C LEU A 120 8.05 -11.97 -8.71
N LYS A 121 7.93 -12.66 -7.57
CA LYS A 121 7.45 -14.04 -7.58
C LYS A 121 6.00 -14.09 -8.07
N ASN A 122 5.66 -15.18 -8.77
CA ASN A 122 4.33 -15.43 -9.36
C ASN A 122 3.89 -14.50 -10.49
N ILE A 123 4.69 -13.48 -10.85
CA ILE A 123 4.46 -12.62 -12.01
C ILE A 123 5.76 -12.42 -12.79
N LYS A 124 5.71 -12.24 -14.10
CA LYS A 124 6.94 -12.16 -14.92
C LYS A 124 7.51 -10.74 -15.05
N ILE A 125 7.20 -9.84 -14.13
CA ILE A 125 7.58 -8.42 -14.21
C ILE A 125 8.25 -7.95 -12.91
N CYS A 126 9.23 -7.06 -13.01
CA CYS A 126 9.93 -6.50 -11.85
C CYS A 126 9.14 -5.37 -11.20
N VAL A 127 9.46 -5.05 -9.95
CA VAL A 127 8.79 -4.00 -9.16
C VAL A 127 8.80 -2.62 -9.84
N LYS A 128 9.82 -2.30 -10.66
CA LYS A 128 9.89 -1.04 -11.39
C LYS A 128 8.94 -0.96 -12.58
N HIS A 129 8.65 -2.09 -13.22
CA HIS A 129 7.68 -2.21 -14.30
C HIS A 129 6.29 -2.63 -13.80
N TYR A 130 6.17 -2.87 -12.50
CA TYR A 130 4.92 -3.06 -11.80
C TYR A 130 4.35 -1.66 -11.50
N SER A 131 3.80 -1.03 -12.53
CA SER A 131 3.25 0.34 -12.45
C SER A 131 2.18 0.43 -11.35
N TYR A 132 2.18 1.51 -10.57
CA TYR A 132 1.16 1.87 -9.59
C TYR A 132 0.46 3.17 -9.97
#